data_AF-A0A7Z9QXJ9-F1
#
_entry.id   AF-A0A7Z9QXJ9-F1
#
_cell.length_a   1.000
_cell.length_b   1.000
_cell.length_c   1.000
_cell.angle_alpha   90.00
_cell.angle_beta   90.00
_cell.angle_gamma   90.00
#
_symmetry.space_group_name_H-M   'P 1'
#
loop_
_entity.id
_entity.type
_entity.pdbx_description
1 polymer ?
#
loop_
_entity_poly.entity_id
_entity_poly.type
_entity_poly.pdbx_seq_one_letter_code
_entity_poly.pdbx_strand_id
1 'polypeptide(L)'
;MKWLSDDASSILGKIKKLASVNIQRNLIGTGLVAFGILADKKNQDIWIKYLKELNLKKAEMMKSGELTTKQKSAWIDWKEVVKLRKMVARRVNLTKVYDRPFNKRDFLVLQRLLILSLLTMLPGVARLDYATIRIISKKDFEKLPDQTAENYLVTGRQYKIIFQKYKTSATYGIVNIPVAKYSRPLQRLLQRHVRYLHENFPENDCLFLNRNLTCMSRNSLTKFLQRLFKEFFKKSVSVTMLRHIFLTNKYDKKQLEEQAETSKFMMHSQAMMKDYVKKRP
;
A
#
# COMPACT_ATOMS: atom_id res chain seq x y z
N MET A 1 -1.59 11.02 36.40
CA MET A 1 -2.69 10.75 35.44
C MET A 1 -4.07 10.61 36.12
N LYS A 2 -4.21 10.91 37.41
CA LYS A 2 -5.49 10.77 38.15
C LYS A 2 -6.65 11.59 37.54
N TRP A 3 -6.33 12.79 37.03
CA TRP A 3 -7.25 13.65 36.28
C TRP A 3 -7.99 12.94 35.14
N LEU A 4 -7.39 11.92 34.50
CA LEU A 4 -8.04 11.19 33.41
C LEU A 4 -9.24 10.37 33.91
N SER A 5 -9.11 9.76 35.08
CA SER A 5 -10.19 9.01 35.75
C SER A 5 -11.27 9.96 36.27
N ASP A 6 -10.85 11.07 36.86
CA ASP A 6 -11.75 12.08 37.42
C ASP A 6 -12.60 12.75 36.32
N ASP A 7 -11.98 13.08 35.18
CA ASP A 7 -12.62 13.75 34.05
C ASP A 7 -13.13 12.79 32.95
N ALA A 8 -13.09 11.48 33.17
CA ALA A 8 -13.35 10.45 32.15
C ALA A 8 -14.67 10.67 31.39
N SER A 9 -15.73 11.02 32.12
CA SER A 9 -17.06 11.31 31.58
C SER A 9 -17.07 12.55 30.67
N SER A 10 -16.41 13.62 31.12
CA SER A 10 -16.30 14.89 30.37
C SER A 10 -15.49 14.71 29.09
N ILE A 11 -14.38 13.98 29.18
CA ILE A 11 -13.52 13.64 28.04
C ILE A 11 -14.28 12.80 27.03
N LEU A 12 -14.99 11.75 27.47
CA LEU A 12 -15.82 10.93 26.60
C LEU A 12 -16.90 11.78 25.89
N GLY A 13 -17.53 12.70 26.62
CA GLY A 13 -18.48 13.67 26.05
C GLY A 13 -17.88 14.51 24.92
N LYS A 14 -16.64 14.99 25.08
CA LYS A 14 -15.92 15.72 24.03
C LYS A 14 -15.57 14.83 22.84
N ILE A 15 -15.13 13.59 23.09
CA ILE A 15 -14.81 12.62 22.02
C ILE A 15 -16.05 12.32 21.16
N LYS A 16 -17.21 12.11 21.79
CA LYS A 16 -18.48 11.82 21.10
C LYS A 16 -18.88 12.89 20.08
N LYS A 17 -18.52 14.16 20.32
CA LYS A 17 -18.82 15.30 19.45
C LYS A 17 -17.94 15.39 18.19
N LEU A 18 -16.87 14.60 18.09
CA LEU A 18 -15.97 14.64 16.93
C LEU A 18 -16.63 14.01 15.70
N ALA A 19 -16.57 14.67 14.54
CA ALA A 19 -17.21 14.15 13.31
C ALA A 19 -16.65 12.80 12.82
N SER A 20 -15.37 12.50 13.09
CA SER A 20 -14.69 11.32 12.53
C SER A 20 -14.70 10.14 13.50
N VAL A 21 -15.45 9.09 13.16
CA VAL A 21 -15.47 7.81 13.88
C VAL A 21 -14.07 7.23 14.07
N ASN A 22 -13.16 7.39 13.10
CA ASN A 22 -11.79 6.90 13.23
C ASN A 22 -10.98 7.69 14.27
N ILE A 23 -11.19 9.00 14.37
CA ILE A 23 -10.52 9.82 15.39
C ILE A 23 -11.06 9.42 16.77
N GLN A 24 -12.38 9.27 16.89
CA GLN A 24 -13.00 8.82 18.13
C GLN A 24 -12.43 7.47 18.59
N ARG A 25 -12.38 6.47 17.70
CA ARG A 25 -11.81 5.15 18.02
C ARG A 25 -10.37 5.20 18.49
N ASN A 26 -9.54 6.04 17.86
CA ASN A 26 -8.14 6.17 18.25
C ASN A 26 -8.02 6.79 19.65
N LEU A 27 -8.76 7.86 19.93
CA LEU A 27 -8.76 8.51 21.25
C LEU A 27 -9.30 7.58 22.34
N ILE A 28 -10.37 6.85 22.05
CA ILE A 28 -10.92 5.82 22.96
C ILE A 28 -9.88 4.73 23.21
N GLY A 29 -9.23 4.23 22.18
CA GLY A 29 -8.15 3.24 22.31
C GLY A 29 -7.01 3.72 23.20
N THR A 30 -6.56 4.98 23.02
CA THR A 30 -5.54 5.59 23.89
C THR A 30 -6.00 5.69 25.34
N GLY A 31 -7.24 6.15 25.58
CA GLY A 31 -7.78 6.24 26.94
C GLY A 31 -7.92 4.87 27.59
N LEU A 32 -8.32 3.83 26.85
CA LEU A 32 -8.40 2.46 27.36
C LEU A 32 -7.04 1.93 27.83
N VAL A 33 -5.95 2.24 27.11
CA VAL A 33 -4.59 1.90 27.56
C VAL A 33 -4.25 2.64 28.85
N ALA A 34 -4.57 3.93 28.93
CA ALA A 34 -4.32 4.73 30.11
C ALA A 34 -5.14 4.29 31.34
N PHE A 35 -6.41 3.92 31.16
CA PHE A 35 -7.23 3.32 32.24
C PHE A 35 -6.69 1.96 32.69
N GLY A 36 -6.15 1.16 31.77
CA GLY A 36 -5.47 -0.09 32.11
C GLY A 36 -4.26 0.14 33.02
N ILE A 37 -3.48 1.20 32.77
CA ILE A 37 -2.35 1.60 33.63
C ILE A 37 -2.85 2.09 35.00
N LEU A 38 -4.00 2.78 35.05
CA LEU A 38 -4.61 3.30 36.28
C LEU A 38 -5.43 2.27 37.06
N ALA A 39 -5.58 1.04 36.55
CA ALA A 39 -6.48 0.01 37.06
C ALA A 39 -7.94 0.46 37.23
N ASP A 40 -8.39 1.45 36.44
CA ASP A 40 -9.73 2.02 36.51
C ASP A 40 -10.73 1.23 35.66
N LYS A 41 -11.20 0.10 36.20
CA LYS A 41 -12.11 -0.82 35.52
C LYS A 41 -13.45 -0.17 35.16
N LYS A 42 -13.97 0.71 36.04
CA LYS A 42 -15.27 1.35 35.85
C LYS A 42 -15.28 2.19 34.57
N ASN A 43 -14.30 3.08 34.39
CA ASN A 43 -14.22 3.89 33.18
C ASN A 43 -13.82 3.07 31.95
N GLN A 44 -13.01 2.03 32.13
CA GLN A 44 -12.65 1.09 31.08
C GLN A 44 -13.88 0.42 30.46
N ASP A 45 -14.81 -0.08 31.27
CA ASP A 45 -16.03 -0.75 30.77
C ASP A 45 -16.94 0.19 29.98
N ILE A 46 -17.10 1.43 30.45
CA ILE A 46 -17.88 2.47 29.76
C ILE A 46 -17.28 2.76 28.38
N TRP A 47 -15.96 2.91 28.30
CA TRP A 47 -15.26 3.21 27.06
C TRP A 47 -15.21 2.01 26.11
N ILE A 48 -15.15 0.76 26.63
CA ILE A 48 -15.29 -0.47 25.85
C ILE A 48 -16.67 -0.54 25.20
N LYS A 49 -17.74 -0.24 25.92
CA LYS A 49 -19.11 -0.22 25.37
C LYS A 49 -19.19 0.78 24.21
N TYR A 50 -18.64 1.98 24.40
CA TYR A 50 -18.61 2.97 23.33
C TYR A 50 -17.72 2.55 22.15
N LEU A 51 -16.58 1.89 22.40
CA LEU A 51 -15.74 1.33 21.34
C LEU A 51 -16.49 0.28 20.49
N LYS A 52 -17.33 -0.56 21.12
CA LYS A 52 -18.20 -1.51 20.41
C LYS A 52 -19.19 -0.79 19.48
N GLU A 53 -19.84 0.27 19.96
CA GLU A 53 -20.72 1.11 19.11
C GLU A 53 -19.96 1.73 17.93
N LEU A 54 -18.75 2.26 18.17
CA LEU A 54 -17.90 2.81 17.11
C LEU A 54 -17.43 1.73 16.13
N ASN A 55 -17.27 0.48 16.57
CA ASN A 55 -16.95 -0.65 15.69
C ASN A 55 -18.12 -0.96 14.75
N LEU A 56 -19.36 -0.99 15.27
CA LEU A 56 -20.58 -1.18 14.48
C LEU A 56 -20.76 -0.07 13.44
N LYS A 57 -20.70 1.20 13.87
CA LYS A 57 -20.77 2.35 12.96
C LYS A 57 -19.71 2.30 11.86
N LYS A 58 -18.48 1.87 12.18
CA LYS A 58 -17.43 1.70 11.18
C LYS A 58 -17.74 0.57 10.21
N ALA A 59 -18.29 -0.55 10.69
CA ALA A 59 -18.66 -1.67 9.84
C ALA A 59 -19.79 -1.27 8.87
N GLU A 60 -20.79 -0.52 9.34
CA GLU A 60 -21.88 0.02 8.52
C GLU A 60 -21.36 0.98 7.44
N MET A 61 -20.49 1.94 7.80
CA MET A 61 -19.85 2.83 6.82
C MET A 61 -18.99 2.07 5.79
N MET A 62 -18.36 0.97 6.18
CA MET A 62 -17.60 0.14 5.24
C MET A 62 -18.53 -0.66 4.31
N LYS A 63 -19.69 -1.09 4.81
CA LYS A 63 -20.71 -1.80 4.01
C LYS A 63 -21.38 -0.89 3.00
N SER A 64 -21.65 0.38 3.31
CA SER A 64 -22.28 1.30 2.35
C SER A 64 -21.47 1.40 1.04
N GLY A 65 -20.14 1.25 1.12
CA GLY A 65 -19.24 1.33 -0.04
C GLY A 65 -19.12 2.72 -0.64
N GLU A 66 -19.70 3.71 0.04
CA GLU A 66 -19.58 5.09 -0.36
C GLU A 66 -18.18 5.61 -0.04
N LEU A 67 -17.65 6.41 -0.95
CA LEU A 67 -16.39 7.11 -0.71
C LEU A 67 -16.57 8.15 0.40
N THR A 68 -15.75 8.07 1.43
CA THR A 68 -15.65 9.13 2.45
C THR A 68 -15.20 10.44 1.81
N THR A 69 -15.47 11.58 2.47
CA THR A 69 -15.04 12.92 2.00
C THR A 69 -13.54 12.98 1.65
N LYS A 70 -12.69 12.38 2.50
CA LYS A 70 -11.24 12.26 2.25
C LYS A 70 -10.92 11.39 1.04
N GLN A 71 -11.71 10.34 0.80
CA GLN A 71 -11.50 9.50 -0.36
C GLN A 71 -11.92 10.20 -1.64
N LYS A 72 -13.08 10.89 -1.64
CA LYS A 72 -13.55 11.70 -2.78
C LYS A 72 -12.53 12.74 -3.21
N SER A 73 -11.93 13.48 -2.27
CA SER A 73 -10.95 14.52 -2.60
C SER A 73 -9.63 13.97 -3.17
N ALA A 74 -9.25 12.74 -2.79
CA ALA A 74 -8.06 12.06 -3.31
C ALA A 74 -8.34 11.08 -4.45
N TRP A 75 -9.60 10.95 -4.90
CA TRP A 75 -10.00 9.97 -5.89
C TRP A 75 -9.49 10.34 -7.29
N ILE A 76 -8.97 9.36 -8.01
CA ILE A 76 -8.54 9.48 -9.40
C ILE A 76 -8.95 8.20 -10.10
N ASP A 77 -9.52 8.29 -11.29
CA ASP A 77 -9.89 7.09 -12.04
C ASP A 77 -8.66 6.28 -12.41
N TRP A 78 -8.77 4.95 -12.33
CA TRP A 78 -7.65 4.05 -12.61
C TRP A 78 -7.09 4.25 -14.02
N LYS A 79 -7.96 4.54 -15.00
CA LYS A 79 -7.57 4.85 -16.38
C LYS A 79 -6.61 6.05 -16.43
N GLU A 80 -6.82 7.09 -15.62
CA GLU A 80 -5.96 8.27 -15.56
C GLU A 80 -4.60 7.95 -14.93
N VAL A 81 -4.55 7.09 -13.91
CA VAL A 81 -3.28 6.61 -13.32
C VAL A 81 -2.46 5.83 -14.37
N VAL A 82 -3.12 4.97 -15.17
CA VAL A 82 -2.47 4.23 -16.25
C VAL A 82 -2.02 5.17 -17.39
N LYS A 83 -2.83 6.17 -17.75
CA LYS A 83 -2.45 7.22 -18.73
C LYS A 83 -1.23 7.98 -18.26
N LEU A 84 -1.17 8.40 -16.99
CA LEU A 84 0.00 9.07 -16.43
C LEU A 84 1.26 8.21 -16.59
N ARG A 85 1.21 6.92 -16.24
CA ARG A 85 2.35 6.02 -16.47
C ARG A 85 2.76 6.00 -17.94
N LYS A 86 1.81 5.81 -18.86
CA LYS A 86 2.08 5.74 -20.30
C LYS A 86 2.71 7.04 -20.82
N MET A 87 2.23 8.20 -20.36
CA MET A 87 2.77 9.51 -20.71
C MET A 87 4.21 9.68 -20.19
N VAL A 88 4.49 9.33 -18.93
CA VAL A 88 5.86 9.37 -18.38
C VAL A 88 6.77 8.40 -19.13
N ALA A 89 6.29 7.19 -19.46
CA ALA A 89 7.05 6.22 -20.25
C ALA A 89 7.40 6.75 -21.65
N ARG A 90 6.43 7.37 -22.33
CA ARG A 90 6.63 8.00 -23.63
C ARG A 90 7.68 9.10 -23.55
N ARG A 91 7.61 9.96 -22.53
CA ARG A 91 8.62 11.00 -22.29
C ARG A 91 10.02 10.39 -22.17
N VAL A 92 10.18 9.39 -21.29
CA VAL A 92 11.48 8.73 -21.06
C VAL A 92 12.06 8.13 -22.33
N ASN A 93 11.22 7.51 -23.16
CA ASN A 93 11.65 6.90 -24.42
C ASN A 93 12.02 7.95 -25.47
N LEU A 94 11.18 8.98 -25.67
CA LEU A 94 11.43 10.03 -26.65
C LEU A 94 12.69 10.84 -26.33
N THR A 95 12.91 11.15 -25.05
CA THR A 95 14.10 11.89 -24.63
C THR A 95 15.29 10.97 -24.37
N LYS A 96 15.16 9.64 -24.51
CA LYS A 96 16.25 8.67 -24.29
C LYS A 96 16.98 8.87 -22.95
N VAL A 97 16.23 9.12 -21.87
CA VAL A 97 16.80 9.57 -20.58
C VAL A 97 17.87 8.63 -20.02
N TYR A 98 17.68 7.33 -20.18
CA TYR A 98 18.62 6.30 -19.72
C TYR A 98 19.97 6.34 -20.43
N ASP A 99 20.04 6.93 -21.63
CA ASP A 99 21.23 6.92 -22.47
C ASP A 99 22.01 8.25 -22.33
N ARG A 100 21.53 9.15 -21.46
CA ARG A 100 22.14 10.46 -21.17
C ARG A 100 23.04 10.39 -19.93
N PRO A 101 24.02 11.28 -19.81
CA PRO A 101 24.77 11.47 -18.57
C PRO A 101 23.83 11.74 -17.38
N PHE A 102 24.25 11.32 -16.20
CA PHE A 102 23.46 11.47 -14.99
C PHE A 102 23.00 12.92 -14.76
N ASN A 103 21.69 13.08 -14.57
CA ASN A 103 21.09 14.34 -14.12
C ASN A 103 20.00 14.05 -13.09
N LYS A 104 20.03 14.78 -11.95
CA LYS A 104 19.06 14.60 -10.85
C LYS A 104 17.60 14.75 -11.29
N ARG A 105 17.29 15.68 -12.21
CA ARG A 105 15.93 15.91 -12.73
C ARG A 105 15.45 14.73 -13.58
N ASP A 106 16.33 14.22 -14.43
CA ASP A 106 16.06 13.09 -15.30
C ASP A 106 15.93 11.80 -14.51
N PHE A 107 16.81 11.58 -13.53
CA PHE A 107 16.71 10.46 -12.61
C PHE A 107 15.40 10.46 -11.81
N LEU A 108 14.91 11.64 -11.41
CA LEU A 108 13.59 11.77 -10.80
C LEU A 108 12.48 11.25 -11.72
N VAL A 109 12.54 11.56 -13.02
CA VAL A 109 11.56 11.06 -14.02
C VAL A 109 11.65 9.54 -14.15
N LEU A 110 12.86 8.97 -14.14
CA LEU A 110 13.06 7.51 -14.15
C LEU A 110 12.43 6.84 -12.92
N GLN A 111 12.65 7.39 -11.73
CA GLN A 111 12.04 6.85 -10.51
C GLN A 111 10.51 6.97 -10.51
N ARG A 112 9.95 8.05 -11.08
CA ARG A 112 8.50 8.20 -11.28
C ARG A 112 7.96 7.13 -12.21
N LEU A 113 8.62 6.88 -13.34
CA LEU A 113 8.25 5.82 -14.27
C LEU A 113 8.26 4.45 -13.58
N LEU A 114 9.32 4.15 -12.83
CA LEU A 114 9.46 2.87 -12.15
C LEU A 114 8.34 2.63 -11.15
N ILE A 115 8.09 3.57 -10.23
CA ILE A 115 7.06 3.37 -9.20
C ILE A 115 5.66 3.30 -9.82
N LEU A 116 5.35 4.12 -10.83
CA LEU A 116 4.06 4.06 -11.53
C LEU A 116 3.90 2.72 -12.27
N SER A 117 4.99 2.17 -12.81
CA SER A 117 4.97 0.87 -13.47
C SER A 117 4.76 -0.27 -12.47
N LEU A 118 5.45 -0.25 -11.33
CA LEU A 118 5.21 -1.22 -10.25
C LEU A 118 3.76 -1.17 -9.77
N LEU A 119 3.24 0.02 -9.45
CA LEU A 119 1.90 0.20 -8.89
C LEU A 119 0.77 -0.18 -9.86
N THR A 120 0.99 -0.06 -11.17
CA THR A 120 -0.06 -0.34 -12.19
C THR A 120 0.09 -1.67 -12.90
N MET A 121 1.31 -2.23 -13.01
CA MET A 121 1.56 -3.52 -13.63
C MET A 121 1.60 -4.67 -12.61
N LEU A 122 1.86 -4.38 -11.34
CA LEU A 122 1.69 -5.29 -10.21
C LEU A 122 0.72 -4.67 -9.20
N PRO A 123 -0.52 -4.33 -9.62
CA PRO A 123 -1.44 -3.61 -8.75
C PRO A 123 -1.83 -4.47 -7.55
N GLY A 124 -1.81 -3.85 -6.37
CA GLY A 124 -2.14 -4.56 -5.12
C GLY A 124 -1.01 -5.44 -4.56
N VAL A 125 0.11 -5.56 -5.25
CA VAL A 125 1.36 -6.08 -4.68
C VAL A 125 2.02 -4.96 -3.87
N ALA A 126 2.62 -5.31 -2.72
CA ALA A 126 3.48 -4.52 -1.84
C ALA A 126 3.23 -2.99 -1.78
N ARG A 127 2.90 -2.46 -0.59
CA ARG A 127 2.46 -1.07 -0.46
C ARG A 127 3.63 -0.09 -0.57
N LEU A 128 4.15 0.31 0.58
CA LEU A 128 5.34 1.13 0.68
C LEU A 128 6.59 0.26 0.74
N ASP A 129 6.43 -1.06 0.76
CA ASP A 129 7.50 -2.04 0.87
C ASP A 129 8.38 -2.08 -0.39
N TYR A 130 7.92 -1.51 -1.51
CA TYR A 130 8.80 -1.22 -2.66
C TYR A 130 9.98 -0.30 -2.31
N ALA A 131 9.83 0.59 -1.32
CA ALA A 131 10.89 1.51 -0.91
C ALA A 131 12.12 0.77 -0.36
N THR A 132 11.89 -0.35 0.33
CA THR A 132 12.92 -1.09 1.08
C THR A 132 13.47 -2.27 0.29
N ILE A 133 13.28 -2.30 -1.03
CA ILE A 133 13.80 -3.36 -1.87
C ILE A 133 15.29 -3.13 -2.12
N ARG A 134 16.10 -4.14 -1.78
CA ARG A 134 17.52 -4.22 -2.13
C ARG A 134 17.72 -5.08 -3.37
N ILE A 135 18.62 -4.67 -4.24
CA ILE A 135 19.03 -5.33 -5.47
C ILE A 135 20.15 -6.29 -5.09
N ILE A 136 20.03 -7.53 -5.52
CA ILE A 136 21.04 -8.55 -5.24
C ILE A 136 21.13 -9.53 -6.42
N SER A 137 22.31 -10.07 -6.69
CA SER A 137 22.44 -11.13 -7.70
C SER A 137 21.84 -12.44 -7.18
N LYS A 138 21.38 -13.31 -8.09
CA LYS A 138 20.92 -14.65 -7.70
C LYS A 138 21.98 -15.42 -6.90
N LYS A 139 23.25 -15.33 -7.31
CA LYS A 139 24.36 -16.02 -6.67
C LYS A 139 24.59 -15.51 -5.24
N ASP A 140 24.53 -14.20 -5.04
CA ASP A 140 24.78 -13.60 -3.73
C ASP A 140 23.59 -13.81 -2.79
N PHE A 141 22.36 -13.80 -3.33
CA PHE A 141 21.16 -14.11 -2.55
C PHE A 141 21.20 -15.54 -1.98
N GLU A 142 21.65 -16.51 -2.76
CA GLU A 142 21.80 -17.90 -2.33
C GLU A 142 22.88 -18.07 -1.25
N LYS A 143 23.84 -17.14 -1.15
CA LYS A 143 24.92 -17.13 -0.15
C LYS A 143 24.58 -16.34 1.13
N LEU A 144 23.45 -15.64 1.17
CA LEU A 144 23.08 -14.85 2.34
C LEU A 144 22.88 -15.76 3.56
N PRO A 145 23.45 -15.42 4.74
CA PRO A 145 23.24 -16.19 5.96
C PRO A 145 21.78 -16.11 6.42
N ASP A 146 21.14 -14.96 6.24
CA ASP A 146 19.71 -14.76 6.49
C ASP A 146 19.06 -14.12 5.25
N GLN A 147 18.35 -14.95 4.49
CA GLN A 147 17.59 -14.47 3.35
C GLN A 147 16.38 -13.63 3.76
N THR A 148 15.92 -13.69 5.02
CA THR A 148 14.68 -13.05 5.49
C THR A 148 14.83 -11.61 5.99
N ALA A 149 16.08 -11.15 6.16
CA ALA A 149 16.41 -9.85 6.76
C ALA A 149 15.76 -8.64 6.06
N GLU A 150 15.65 -8.68 4.73
CA GLU A 150 15.16 -7.58 3.90
C GLU A 150 14.28 -8.07 2.73
N ASN A 151 13.69 -7.10 2.02
CA ASN A 151 12.99 -7.37 0.76
C ASN A 151 13.98 -7.26 -0.40
N TYR A 152 13.92 -8.18 -1.36
CA TYR A 152 14.93 -8.27 -2.42
C TYR A 152 14.33 -8.22 -3.82
N LEU A 153 15.05 -7.58 -4.74
CA LEU A 153 14.96 -7.77 -6.16
C LEU A 153 16.13 -8.66 -6.56
N VAL A 154 15.87 -9.96 -6.72
CA VAL A 154 16.87 -10.93 -7.13
C VAL A 154 17.05 -10.84 -8.64
N THR A 155 18.25 -10.45 -9.05
CA THR A 155 18.63 -10.24 -10.44
C THR A 155 19.23 -11.51 -11.05
N GLY A 156 18.94 -11.72 -12.33
CA GLY A 156 19.35 -12.89 -13.11
C GLY A 156 18.68 -12.87 -14.48
N ARG A 157 18.55 -14.02 -15.14
CA ARG A 157 17.84 -14.12 -16.44
C ARG A 157 16.39 -13.60 -16.34
N GLN A 158 15.71 -13.95 -15.26
CA GLN A 158 14.39 -13.43 -14.91
C GLN A 158 14.45 -12.85 -13.50
N TYR A 159 13.94 -11.64 -13.33
CA TYR A 159 13.99 -10.97 -12.03
C TYR A 159 12.85 -11.49 -11.16
N LYS A 160 13.12 -11.63 -9.87
CA LYS A 160 12.13 -11.99 -8.86
C LYS A 160 12.11 -10.93 -7.78
N ILE A 161 10.92 -10.47 -7.42
CA ILE A 161 10.75 -9.63 -6.24
C ILE A 161 10.32 -10.54 -5.09
N ILE A 162 11.08 -10.54 -4.01
CA ILE A 162 10.84 -11.36 -2.83
C ILE A 162 10.51 -10.42 -1.66
N PHE A 163 9.28 -10.52 -1.16
CA PHE A 163 8.83 -9.80 0.03
C PHE A 163 8.81 -10.72 1.23
N GLN A 164 9.55 -10.34 2.26
CA GLN A 164 9.74 -11.10 3.51
C GLN A 164 9.44 -10.20 4.71
N LYS A 165 9.76 -8.92 4.59
CA LYS A 165 9.55 -7.88 5.60
C LYS A 165 8.38 -6.99 5.22
N TYR A 166 7.18 -7.38 5.66
CA TYR A 166 5.96 -6.61 5.48
C TYR A 166 4.96 -6.89 6.61
N LYS A 167 3.95 -6.02 6.75
CA LYS A 167 3.04 -5.99 7.92
C LYS A 167 2.44 -7.35 8.32
N THR A 168 2.20 -8.24 7.36
CA THR A 168 1.48 -9.50 7.54
C THR A 168 2.32 -10.70 7.12
N SER A 169 3.64 -10.58 7.11
CA SER A 169 4.55 -11.67 6.76
C SER A 169 4.43 -12.86 7.72
N ALA A 170 4.15 -12.61 9.01
CA ALA A 170 3.88 -13.67 9.97
C ALA A 170 2.70 -14.57 9.59
N THR A 171 1.70 -14.03 8.88
CA THR A 171 0.49 -14.77 8.49
C THR A 171 0.61 -15.38 7.10
N TYR A 172 1.17 -14.64 6.14
CA TYR A 172 1.19 -15.03 4.72
C TYR A 172 2.56 -15.52 4.21
N GLY A 173 3.57 -15.52 5.08
CA GLY A 173 4.92 -16.01 4.76
C GLY A 173 5.64 -15.17 3.72
N ILE A 174 6.53 -15.81 2.97
CA ILE A 174 7.35 -15.18 1.94
C ILE A 174 6.54 -15.06 0.64
N VAL A 175 6.49 -13.87 0.06
CA VAL A 175 5.84 -13.62 -1.22
C VAL A 175 6.89 -13.50 -2.31
N ASN A 176 6.93 -14.49 -3.21
CA ASN A 176 7.85 -14.52 -4.35
C ASN A 176 7.11 -14.18 -5.66
N ILE A 177 7.57 -13.13 -6.33
CA ILE A 177 6.93 -12.58 -7.53
C ILE A 177 7.90 -12.67 -8.70
N PRO A 178 7.80 -13.72 -9.54
CA PRO A 178 8.51 -13.77 -10.81
C PRO A 178 7.97 -12.68 -11.75
N VAL A 179 8.72 -11.60 -11.94
CA VAL A 179 8.22 -10.39 -12.62
C VAL A 179 7.78 -10.70 -14.06
N ALA A 180 8.57 -11.49 -14.78
CA ALA A 180 8.28 -11.87 -16.17
C ALA A 180 6.96 -12.64 -16.34
N LYS A 181 6.48 -13.35 -15.29
CA LYS A 181 5.19 -14.06 -15.30
C LYS A 181 4.01 -13.07 -15.33
N TYR A 182 4.15 -11.93 -14.66
CA TYR A 182 3.08 -10.94 -14.51
C TYR A 182 3.18 -9.80 -15.53
N SER A 183 4.40 -9.36 -15.89
CA SER A 183 4.59 -8.28 -16.85
C SER A 183 5.98 -8.31 -17.50
N ARG A 184 6.02 -8.74 -18.77
CA ARG A 184 7.24 -8.63 -19.61
C ARG A 184 7.72 -7.19 -19.80
N PRO A 185 6.85 -6.18 -20.00
CA PRO A 185 7.30 -4.78 -20.05
C PRO A 185 7.97 -4.31 -18.76
N LEU A 186 7.45 -4.71 -17.59
CA LEU A 186 8.04 -4.36 -16.30
C LEU A 186 9.41 -5.02 -16.11
N GLN A 187 9.55 -6.29 -16.50
CA GLN A 187 10.83 -7.01 -16.48
C GLN A 187 11.91 -6.22 -17.25
N ARG A 188 11.61 -5.79 -18.47
CA ARG A 188 12.55 -5.00 -19.30
C ARG A 188 12.88 -3.65 -18.67
N LEU A 189 11.88 -2.97 -18.12
CA LEU A 189 12.08 -1.69 -17.42
C LEU A 189 13.00 -1.86 -16.20
N LEU A 190 12.77 -2.88 -15.38
CA LEU A 190 13.59 -3.16 -14.19
C LEU A 190 15.02 -3.48 -14.58
N GLN A 191 15.24 -4.33 -15.59
CA GLN A 191 16.59 -4.62 -16.09
C GLN A 191 17.31 -3.36 -16.56
N ARG A 192 16.63 -2.50 -17.33
CA ARG A 192 17.21 -1.22 -17.78
C ARG A 192 17.51 -0.30 -16.60
N HIS A 193 16.62 -0.24 -15.60
CA HIS A 193 16.78 0.61 -14.43
C HIS A 193 17.91 0.13 -13.50
N VAL A 194 17.99 -1.16 -13.23
CA VAL A 194 19.06 -1.74 -12.40
C VAL A 194 20.41 -1.53 -13.05
N ARG A 195 20.54 -1.75 -14.37
CA ARG A 195 21.78 -1.45 -15.09
C ARG A 195 22.18 0.03 -14.95
N TYR A 196 21.23 0.95 -15.16
CA TYR A 196 21.48 2.38 -14.98
C TYR A 196 21.91 2.72 -13.55
N LEU A 197 21.33 2.06 -12.53
CA LEU A 197 21.76 2.26 -11.15
C LEU A 197 23.19 1.77 -10.92
N HIS A 198 23.56 0.58 -11.40
CA HIS A 198 24.94 0.09 -11.25
C HIS A 198 25.97 0.94 -11.99
N GLU A 199 25.63 1.47 -13.16
CA GLU A 199 26.53 2.36 -13.94
C GLU A 199 26.78 3.71 -13.25
N ASN A 200 25.77 4.27 -12.58
CA ASN A 200 25.86 5.61 -11.99
C ASN A 200 26.09 5.60 -10.46
N PHE A 201 25.79 4.48 -9.80
CA PHE A 201 25.83 4.29 -8.34
C PHE A 201 26.28 2.85 -8.02
N PRO A 202 27.55 2.48 -8.29
CA PRO A 202 28.02 1.10 -8.18
C PRO A 202 27.86 0.50 -6.77
N GLU A 203 28.06 1.33 -5.73
CA GLU A 203 27.93 0.91 -4.32
C GLU A 203 26.48 0.87 -3.82
N ASN A 204 25.51 1.24 -4.66
CA ASN A 204 24.11 1.27 -4.24
C ASN A 204 23.40 -0.05 -4.54
N ASP A 205 22.86 -0.65 -3.49
CA ASP A 205 21.99 -1.81 -3.58
C ASP A 205 20.51 -1.46 -3.47
N CYS A 206 20.09 -0.20 -3.31
CA CYS A 206 18.68 0.15 -3.15
C CYS A 206 17.98 0.39 -4.50
N LEU A 207 16.76 -0.13 -4.65
CA LEU A 207 15.97 0.06 -5.88
C LEU A 207 15.49 1.52 -6.07
N PHE A 208 15.24 2.23 -4.97
CA PHE A 208 14.79 3.62 -4.99
C PHE A 208 15.71 4.49 -4.14
N LEU A 209 16.02 5.67 -4.67
CA LEU A 209 16.92 6.64 -4.05
C LEU A 209 16.22 7.96 -3.76
N ASN A 210 16.44 8.52 -2.59
CA ASN A 210 15.88 9.82 -2.20
C ASN A 210 16.63 10.99 -2.88
N ARG A 211 16.30 12.23 -2.48
CA ARG A 211 16.93 13.44 -3.03
C ARG A 211 18.44 13.54 -2.76
N ASN A 212 18.89 12.94 -1.67
CA ASN A 212 20.28 12.88 -1.26
C ASN A 212 20.98 11.65 -1.85
N LEU A 213 20.33 10.93 -2.77
CA LEU A 213 20.85 9.73 -3.43
C LEU A 213 21.13 8.57 -2.48
N THR A 214 20.50 8.55 -1.31
CA THR A 214 20.52 7.41 -0.39
C THR A 214 19.21 6.64 -0.44
N CYS A 215 19.19 5.41 0.09
CA CYS A 215 18.03 4.53 0.07
C CYS A 215 16.73 5.21 0.53
N MET A 216 15.64 4.99 -0.20
CA MET A 216 14.33 5.49 0.18
C MET A 216 13.76 4.72 1.39
N SER A 217 13.31 5.45 2.41
CA SER A 217 12.42 4.90 3.44
C SER A 217 10.97 4.86 2.96
N ARG A 218 10.12 4.07 3.62
CA ARG A 218 8.65 4.03 3.38
C ARG A 218 8.02 5.44 3.44
N ASN A 219 8.48 6.28 4.38
CA ASN A 219 8.01 7.66 4.51
C ASN A 219 8.45 8.52 3.31
N SER A 220 9.71 8.37 2.87
CA SER A 220 10.21 9.10 1.69
C SER A 220 9.45 8.72 0.42
N LEU A 221 9.10 7.45 0.23
CA LEU A 221 8.28 6.98 -0.89
C LEU A 221 6.85 7.52 -0.80
N THR A 222 6.29 7.62 0.41
CA THR A 222 4.97 8.25 0.63
C THR A 222 4.98 9.70 0.16
N LYS A 223 5.94 10.50 0.63
CA LYS A 223 6.10 11.91 0.22
C LYS A 223 6.42 12.03 -1.27
N PHE A 224 7.14 11.08 -1.85
CA PHE A 224 7.43 11.03 -3.28
C PHE A 224 6.15 10.87 -4.11
N LEU A 225 5.31 9.88 -3.77
CA LEU A 225 4.05 9.64 -4.47
C LEU A 225 3.07 10.79 -4.30
N GLN A 226 2.91 11.32 -3.09
CA GLN A 226 2.02 12.47 -2.85
C GLN A 226 2.43 13.68 -3.68
N ARG A 227 3.73 13.98 -3.81
CA ARG A 227 4.22 15.06 -4.68
C ARG A 227 3.94 14.77 -6.15
N LEU A 228 4.18 13.53 -6.60
CA LEU A 228 3.86 13.12 -7.98
C LEU A 228 2.38 13.34 -8.30
N PHE A 229 1.45 12.84 -7.49
CA PHE A 229 0.03 13.03 -7.77
C PHE A 229 -0.44 14.47 -7.57
N LYS A 230 0.17 15.23 -6.64
CA LYS A 230 -0.13 16.66 -6.48
C LYS A 230 0.34 17.48 -7.69
N GLU A 231 1.44 17.10 -8.32
CA GLU A 231 1.94 17.75 -9.54
C GLU A 231 0.96 17.56 -10.71
N PHE A 232 0.56 16.31 -10.99
CA PHE A 232 -0.25 15.98 -12.17
C PHE A 232 -1.76 16.16 -11.99
N PHE A 233 -2.28 16.00 -10.78
CA PHE A 233 -3.73 15.98 -10.53
C PHE A 233 -4.19 16.93 -9.42
N LYS A 234 -3.27 17.69 -8.81
CA LYS A 234 -3.54 18.54 -7.64
C LYS A 234 -4.15 17.78 -6.45
N LYS A 235 -3.99 16.46 -6.42
CA LYS A 235 -4.54 15.55 -5.39
C LYS A 235 -3.43 14.83 -4.63
N SER A 236 -3.57 14.74 -3.30
CA SER A 236 -2.64 13.99 -2.45
C SER A 236 -3.10 12.53 -2.34
N VAL A 237 -2.54 11.68 -3.20
CA VAL A 237 -2.94 10.27 -3.29
C VAL A 237 -1.94 9.39 -2.56
N SER A 238 -2.43 8.57 -1.62
CA SER A 238 -1.63 7.57 -0.91
C SER A 238 -1.59 6.23 -1.66
N VAL A 239 -0.63 5.36 -1.37
CA VAL A 239 -0.58 4.00 -1.94
C VAL A 239 -1.85 3.21 -1.59
N THR A 240 -2.36 3.36 -0.37
CA THR A 240 -3.61 2.72 0.04
C THR A 240 -4.78 3.21 -0.80
N MET A 241 -4.86 4.51 -1.10
CA MET A 241 -5.88 5.06 -1.99
C MET A 241 -5.79 4.44 -3.39
N LEU A 242 -4.58 4.32 -3.96
CA LEU A 242 -4.40 3.68 -5.27
C LEU A 242 -4.90 2.23 -5.30
N ARG A 243 -4.77 1.50 -4.19
CA ARG A 243 -5.34 0.14 -4.07
C ARG A 243 -6.85 0.17 -4.10
N HIS A 244 -7.49 1.09 -3.37
CA HIS A 244 -8.94 1.23 -3.40
C HIS A 244 -9.44 1.59 -4.80
N ILE A 245 -8.76 2.54 -5.47
CA ILE A 245 -9.05 2.91 -6.87
C ILE A 245 -8.96 1.67 -7.78
N PHE A 246 -7.87 0.91 -7.69
CA PHE A 246 -7.69 -0.29 -8.51
C PHE A 246 -8.77 -1.35 -8.25
N LEU A 247 -9.04 -1.68 -6.98
CA LEU A 247 -10.02 -2.70 -6.61
C LEU A 247 -11.42 -2.31 -7.06
N THR A 248 -11.79 -1.03 -6.88
CA THR A 248 -13.10 -0.50 -7.29
C THR A 248 -13.24 -0.47 -8.81
N ASN A 249 -12.16 -0.21 -9.55
CA ASN A 249 -12.17 -0.30 -11.00
C ASN A 249 -12.22 -1.76 -11.50
N LYS A 250 -11.65 -2.70 -10.75
CA LYS A 250 -11.51 -4.10 -11.19
C LYS A 250 -12.72 -4.96 -10.87
N TYR A 251 -13.38 -4.72 -9.74
CA TYR A 251 -14.47 -5.54 -9.25
C TYR A 251 -15.76 -4.72 -9.13
N ASP A 252 -16.88 -5.33 -9.51
CA ASP A 252 -18.20 -4.76 -9.27
C ASP A 252 -18.63 -5.05 -7.82
N LYS A 253 -18.93 -3.99 -7.07
CA LYS A 253 -19.38 -4.12 -5.68
C LYS A 253 -20.72 -4.85 -5.58
N LYS A 254 -21.65 -4.62 -6.52
CA LYS A 254 -22.97 -5.26 -6.49
C LYS A 254 -22.86 -6.77 -6.62
N GLN A 255 -22.02 -7.22 -7.56
CA GLN A 255 -21.75 -8.65 -7.74
C GLN A 255 -21.11 -9.27 -6.49
N LEU A 256 -20.21 -8.57 -5.81
CA LEU A 256 -19.60 -9.07 -4.57
C LEU A 256 -20.60 -9.14 -3.41
N GLU A 257 -21.57 -8.22 -3.36
CA GLU A 257 -22.66 -8.21 -2.39
C GLU A 257 -23.64 -9.35 -2.64
N GLU A 258 -24.07 -9.53 -3.89
CA GLU A 258 -24.94 -10.64 -4.31
C GLU A 258 -24.31 -12.00 -3.99
N GLN A 259 -23.00 -12.16 -4.24
CA GLN A 259 -22.24 -13.35 -3.84
C GLN A 259 -22.26 -13.56 -2.32
N ALA A 260 -22.18 -12.48 -1.52
CA ALA A 260 -22.22 -12.55 -0.06
C ALA A 260 -23.60 -12.98 0.44
N GLU A 261 -24.66 -12.40 -0.13
CA GLU A 261 -26.05 -12.72 0.20
C GLU A 261 -26.39 -14.15 -0.18
N THR A 262 -26.02 -14.57 -1.40
CA THR A 262 -26.22 -15.95 -1.87
C THR A 262 -25.49 -16.94 -0.98
N SER A 263 -24.22 -16.68 -0.64
CA SER A 263 -23.45 -17.55 0.26
C SER A 263 -24.13 -17.66 1.63
N LYS A 264 -24.63 -16.53 2.17
CA LYS A 264 -25.33 -16.50 3.46
C LYS A 264 -26.66 -17.27 3.40
N PHE A 265 -27.43 -17.11 2.32
CA PHE A 265 -28.67 -17.86 2.09
C PHE A 265 -28.40 -19.36 1.98
N MET A 266 -27.32 -19.74 1.30
CA MET A 266 -26.84 -21.12 1.20
C MET A 266 -26.13 -21.63 2.46
N MET A 267 -26.09 -20.84 3.55
CA MET A 267 -25.43 -21.19 4.82
C MET A 267 -23.94 -21.57 4.69
N HIS A 268 -23.24 -20.98 3.72
CA HIS A 268 -21.84 -21.26 3.44
C HIS A 268 -21.02 -19.97 3.29
N SER A 269 -19.70 -20.13 3.25
CA SER A 269 -18.79 -19.02 2.99
C SER A 269 -18.68 -18.72 1.49
N GLN A 270 -18.35 -17.48 1.14
CA GLN A 270 -18.03 -17.12 -0.25
C GLN A 270 -16.86 -17.92 -0.83
N ALA A 271 -15.95 -18.43 0.02
CA ALA A 271 -14.86 -19.29 -0.43
C ALA A 271 -15.41 -20.63 -0.92
N MET A 272 -16.25 -21.27 -0.12
CA MET A 272 -16.91 -22.55 -0.46
C MET A 272 -17.81 -22.42 -1.70
N MET A 273 -18.54 -21.31 -1.84
CA MET A 273 -19.32 -21.04 -3.05
C MET A 273 -18.46 -21.08 -4.33
N LYS A 274 -17.22 -20.58 -4.30
CA LYS A 274 -16.32 -20.59 -5.47
C LYS A 274 -15.94 -22.00 -5.92
N ASP A 275 -15.85 -22.96 -5.00
CA ASP A 275 -15.50 -24.35 -5.31
C ASP A 275 -16.68 -25.07 -6.01
N TYR A 276 -17.90 -24.63 -5.75
CA TYR A 276 -19.11 -25.11 -6.42
C TYR A 276 -19.32 -24.52 -7.81
N VAL A 277 -18.89 -23.28 -8.06
CA VAL A 277 -19.01 -22.64 -9.39
C VAL A 277 -18.18 -23.41 -10.43
N LYS A 278 -18.85 -24.01 -11.42
CA LYS A 278 -18.21 -24.73 -12.52
C LYS A 278 -18.09 -23.86 -13.77
N LYS A 279 -17.04 -24.09 -14.57
CA LYS A 279 -16.94 -23.50 -15.91
C LYS A 279 -18.01 -24.14 -16.79
N ARG A 280 -18.80 -23.31 -17.48
CA ARG A 280 -19.73 -23.80 -18.50
C ARG A 280 -18.94 -24.32 -19.71
N PRO A 281 -19.46 -25.33 -20.42
CA PRO A 281 -18.89 -25.78 -21.69
C PRO A 281 -18.88 -24.64 -22.73
#